data_AF-A0A3D4CT29-F1
#
_entry.id   AF-A0A3D4CT29-F1
#
_cell.length_a   1.000
_cell.length_b   1.000
_cell.length_c   1.000
_cell.angle_alpha   90.00
_cell.angle_beta   90.00
_cell.angle_gamma   90.00
#
_symmetry.space_group_name_H-M   'P 1'
#
loop_
_entity.id
_entity.type
_entity.pdbx_description
1 polymer ?
#
loop_
_entity_poly.entity_id
_entity_poly.type
_entity_poly.pdbx_seq_one_letter_code
_entity_poly.pdbx_strand_id
1 'polypeptide(L)'
;VDWLFWIARSFEDPRTGASGGPNLAPSPGGLQEAIVASAAGAPSHVLCDDLRAEHLPGCNLVVRREALQEVGGFRPQFVAAGDDVDLCWRLLDQGWELVFAPTAFVWHRRRTSILRYLRQQGGYGRAEALLFEAHPGRFRHGVIHWKGSVYSGGPVSADARSVIYFGSMGQAGYQGLASHTIPRRPLHRRFDSPAARSLLRLCDLLQPIVRAFSRWRHGGPAPRFHKAPTGLSSQAGTGASCSEIAFLGSPEIGRQQLLLALREEGWSPCGDTETWDLKSTPFRVLTADEQHGRDHIVVRARLQHPPALRGRGITRLEEAATRIGLRKQ
;
A
#
# COMPACT_ATOMS: atom_id res chain seq x y z
N VAL A 1 22.56 21.01 7.31
CA VAL A 1 21.79 19.90 7.91
C VAL A 1 22.67 19.31 8.99
N ASP A 2 22.29 19.46 10.25
CA ASP A 2 23.06 18.90 11.36
C ASP A 2 22.56 17.47 11.64
N TRP A 3 23.06 16.53 10.84
CA TRP A 3 22.66 15.12 10.91
C TRP A 3 22.90 14.55 12.31
N LEU A 4 24.05 14.87 12.92
CA LEU A 4 24.44 14.32 14.21
C LEU A 4 23.56 14.88 15.33
N PHE A 5 23.24 16.18 15.29
CA PHE A 5 22.31 16.78 16.25
C PHE A 5 20.96 16.05 16.24
N TRP A 6 20.33 15.89 15.08
CA TRP A 6 19.01 15.26 15.00
C TRP A 6 19.02 13.78 15.39
N ILE A 7 20.08 13.03 15.05
CA ILE A 7 20.23 11.65 15.52
C ILE A 7 20.42 11.60 17.02
N ALA A 8 21.27 12.45 17.59
CA ALA A 8 21.55 12.47 19.03
C ALA A 8 20.27 12.76 19.84
N ARG A 9 19.41 13.67 19.34
CA ARG A 9 18.11 13.96 19.96
C ARG A 9 17.19 12.74 20.04
N SER A 10 17.22 11.83 19.07
CA SER A 10 16.43 10.59 19.11
C SER A 10 16.79 9.71 20.32
N PHE A 11 18.00 9.85 20.88
CA PHE A 11 18.46 9.07 22.03
C PHE A 11 18.23 9.76 23.38
N GLU A 12 17.54 10.93 23.40
CA GLU A 12 17.04 11.55 24.64
C GLU A 12 16.08 10.60 25.38
N ASP A 13 15.29 9.80 24.65
CA ASP A 13 14.52 8.71 25.25
C ASP A 13 15.46 7.51 25.54
N PRO A 14 15.57 7.05 26.80
CA PRO A 14 16.40 5.91 27.15
C PRO A 14 15.94 4.61 26.48
N ARG A 15 14.69 4.49 26.01
CA ARG A 15 14.17 3.31 25.31
C ARG A 15 14.60 3.22 23.84
N THR A 16 15.19 4.27 23.28
CA THR A 16 15.68 4.25 21.90
C THR A 16 16.90 3.34 21.79
N GLY A 17 16.74 2.17 21.17
CA GLY A 17 17.83 1.23 20.90
C GLY A 17 18.56 1.54 19.60
N ALA A 18 17.87 2.10 18.60
CA ALA A 18 18.48 2.57 17.37
C ALA A 18 17.74 3.77 16.78
N SER A 19 18.46 4.59 16.02
CA SER A 19 17.91 5.71 15.28
C SER A 19 18.51 5.80 13.89
N GLY A 20 17.70 6.21 12.92
CA GLY A 20 18.13 6.37 11.53
C GLY A 20 17.18 7.29 10.77
N GLY A 21 17.61 7.76 9.61
CA GLY A 21 16.82 8.70 8.81
C GLY A 21 16.70 8.30 7.35
N PRO A 22 16.18 9.20 6.49
CA PRO A 22 16.06 8.94 5.07
C PRO A 22 17.42 8.66 4.41
N ASN A 23 17.46 7.78 3.41
CA ASN A 23 18.61 7.60 2.52
C ASN A 23 18.21 7.99 1.09
N LEU A 24 18.53 9.23 0.72
CA LEU A 24 18.09 9.83 -0.54
C LEU A 24 19.09 9.52 -1.64
N ALA A 25 18.59 9.15 -2.83
CA ALA A 25 19.47 9.01 -3.99
C ALA A 25 19.90 10.41 -4.47
N PRO A 26 21.19 10.67 -4.68
CA PRO A 26 21.64 11.91 -5.29
C PRO A 26 21.11 12.02 -6.74
N SER A 27 21.21 13.21 -7.33
CA SER A 27 20.90 13.39 -8.75
C SER A 27 21.69 12.39 -9.60
N PRO A 28 21.02 11.61 -10.46
CA PRO A 28 21.69 10.59 -11.26
C PRO A 28 22.60 11.23 -12.31
N GLY A 29 23.79 10.66 -12.48
CA GLY A 29 24.74 11.07 -13.51
C GLY A 29 24.41 10.53 -14.91
N GLY A 30 23.49 9.56 -15.01
CA GLY A 30 23.08 8.97 -16.28
C GLY A 30 21.80 8.14 -16.20
N LEU A 31 21.35 7.66 -17.36
CA LEU A 31 20.07 6.95 -17.51
C LEU A 31 19.96 5.70 -16.61
N GLN A 32 20.99 4.86 -16.56
CA GLN A 32 20.95 3.64 -15.72
C GLN A 32 20.89 3.97 -14.23
N GLU A 33 21.60 5.01 -13.78
CA GLU A 33 21.51 5.49 -12.40
C GLU A 33 20.10 6.01 -12.09
N ALA A 34 19.47 6.73 -13.02
CA ALA A 34 18.10 7.22 -12.86
C ALA A 34 17.10 6.06 -12.74
N ILE A 35 17.26 5.02 -13.57
CA ILE A 35 16.44 3.80 -13.50
C ILE A 35 16.64 3.09 -12.16
N VAL A 36 17.87 2.84 -11.73
CA VAL A 36 18.16 2.16 -10.45
C VAL A 36 17.74 2.99 -9.23
N ALA A 37 17.83 4.32 -9.30
CA ALA A 37 17.30 5.23 -8.28
C ALA A 37 15.77 5.18 -8.18
N SER A 38 15.09 4.74 -9.23
CA SER A 38 13.62 4.67 -9.29
C SER A 38 13.07 3.25 -9.04
N ALA A 39 13.85 2.23 -9.39
CA ALA A 39 13.48 0.82 -9.29
C ALA A 39 13.16 0.38 -7.84
N ALA A 40 12.26 -0.59 -7.74
CA ALA A 40 11.83 -1.16 -6.47
C ALA A 40 12.96 -1.89 -5.71
N GLY A 41 12.75 -2.14 -4.43
CA GLY A 41 13.64 -2.97 -3.61
C GLY A 41 14.95 -2.29 -3.17
N ALA A 42 15.01 -0.96 -3.18
CA ALA A 42 16.07 -0.20 -2.54
C ALA A 42 15.99 -0.30 -1.00
N PRO A 43 17.12 -0.22 -0.28
CA PRO A 43 17.14 -0.27 1.19
C PRO A 43 16.37 0.92 1.77
N SER A 44 15.15 0.68 2.24
CA SER A 44 14.24 1.72 2.71
C SER A 44 13.77 1.38 4.12
N HIS A 45 13.55 2.41 4.93
CA HIS A 45 13.00 2.23 6.27
C HIS A 45 11.56 1.71 6.18
N VAL A 46 11.15 0.94 7.19
CA VAL A 46 9.78 0.47 7.37
C VAL A 46 9.27 1.16 8.63
N LEU A 47 8.31 2.07 8.49
CA LEU A 47 7.79 2.88 9.59
C LEU A 47 6.49 2.32 10.13
N CYS A 48 6.38 2.22 11.45
CA CYS A 48 5.13 1.90 12.13
C CYS A 48 4.24 3.14 12.24
N ASP A 49 4.85 4.31 12.41
CA ASP A 49 4.23 5.64 12.46
C ASP A 49 5.25 6.71 12.02
N ASP A 50 4.95 8.00 12.19
CA ASP A 50 5.80 9.09 11.69
C ASP A 50 7.22 9.13 12.29
N LEU A 51 7.40 8.57 13.50
CA LEU A 51 8.66 8.66 14.26
C LEU A 51 9.22 7.30 14.68
N ARG A 52 8.47 6.20 14.50
CA ARG A 52 8.89 4.86 14.88
C ARG A 52 9.04 3.94 13.68
N ALA A 53 10.10 3.14 13.69
CA ALA A 53 10.42 2.18 12.66
C ALA A 53 10.32 0.74 13.15
N GLU A 54 9.97 -0.16 12.24
CA GLU A 54 10.20 -1.61 12.36
C GLU A 54 11.57 -2.00 11.78
N HIS A 55 12.08 -1.23 10.82
CA HIS A 55 13.38 -1.44 10.21
C HIS A 55 14.02 -0.14 9.76
N LEU A 56 15.30 0.01 10.08
CA LEU A 56 16.18 1.09 9.69
C LEU A 56 17.33 0.53 8.84
N PRO A 57 17.55 0.99 7.61
CA PRO A 57 18.59 0.45 6.75
C PRO A 57 20.00 0.76 7.26
N GLY A 58 20.93 -0.18 7.11
CA GLY A 58 22.30 -0.04 7.59
C GLY A 58 23.08 1.15 7.03
N CYS A 59 22.67 1.73 5.89
CA CYS A 59 23.31 2.93 5.33
C CYS A 59 23.00 4.23 6.09
N ASN A 60 22.04 4.23 7.01
CA ASN A 60 21.71 5.36 7.88
C ASN A 60 21.16 4.83 9.22
N LEU A 61 22.04 4.22 10.01
CA LEU A 61 21.71 3.55 11.26
C LEU A 61 22.73 3.91 12.35
N VAL A 62 22.24 4.35 13.49
CA VAL A 62 22.99 4.48 14.74
C VAL A 62 22.32 3.61 15.79
N VAL A 63 23.11 2.90 16.59
CA VAL A 63 22.63 1.95 17.59
C VAL A 63 23.21 2.31 18.94
N ARG A 64 22.37 2.31 19.98
CA ARG A 64 22.80 2.47 21.36
C ARG A 64 23.72 1.31 21.72
N ARG A 65 24.89 1.61 22.30
CA ARG A 65 25.91 0.61 22.62
C ARG A 65 25.36 -0.52 23.50
N GLU A 66 24.62 -0.17 24.55
CA GLU A 66 24.00 -1.12 25.49
C GLU A 66 23.03 -2.06 24.76
N ALA A 67 22.13 -1.49 23.94
CA ALA A 67 21.19 -2.27 23.14
C ALA A 67 21.90 -3.23 22.17
N LEU A 68 22.99 -2.78 21.53
CA LEU A 68 23.80 -3.61 20.63
C LEU A 68 24.48 -4.77 21.38
N GLN A 69 25.00 -4.50 22.58
CA GLN A 69 25.64 -5.51 23.42
C GLN A 69 24.64 -6.55 23.92
N GLU A 70 23.45 -6.10 24.33
CA GLU A 70 22.36 -6.94 24.81
C GLU A 70 21.88 -7.96 23.76
N VAL A 71 21.77 -7.53 22.50
CA VAL A 71 21.39 -8.44 21.41
C VAL A 71 22.55 -9.27 20.86
N GLY A 72 23.77 -9.12 21.40
CA GLY A 72 24.96 -9.87 20.98
C GLY A 72 25.60 -9.38 19.67
N GLY A 73 25.36 -8.13 19.26
CA GLY A 73 25.97 -7.53 18.07
C GLY A 73 25.39 -8.00 16.73
N PHE A 74 26.19 -7.90 15.68
CA PHE A 74 25.85 -8.38 14.33
C PHE A 74 26.23 -9.86 14.17
N ARG A 75 25.38 -10.65 13.51
CA ARG A 75 25.64 -12.07 13.27
C ARG A 75 26.54 -12.27 12.04
N PRO A 76 27.70 -12.97 12.16
CA PRO A 76 28.67 -13.11 11.06
C PRO A 76 28.14 -13.81 9.80
N GLN A 77 27.05 -14.57 9.90
CA GLN A 77 26.42 -15.25 8.76
C GLN A 77 25.85 -14.29 7.70
N PHE A 78 25.51 -13.06 8.08
CA PHE A 78 25.00 -12.04 7.16
C PHE A 78 26.15 -11.27 6.49
N VAL A 79 26.71 -11.84 5.42
CA VAL A 79 27.86 -11.25 4.70
C VAL A 79 27.50 -10.37 3.51
N ALA A 80 26.26 -10.44 3.03
CA ALA A 80 25.85 -9.76 1.80
C ALA A 80 24.78 -8.68 2.02
N ALA A 81 23.81 -8.95 2.89
CA ALA A 81 22.71 -8.07 3.29
C ALA A 81 21.92 -8.74 4.43
N GLY A 82 20.92 -8.03 4.97
CA GLY A 82 19.95 -8.54 5.94
C GLY A 82 20.45 -8.54 7.38
N ASP A 83 21.70 -8.14 7.60
CA ASP A 83 22.30 -7.84 8.89
C ASP A 83 21.57 -6.70 9.63
N ASP A 84 21.15 -5.67 8.89
CA ASP A 84 20.33 -4.56 9.40
C ASP A 84 18.92 -5.01 9.79
N VAL A 85 18.26 -5.80 8.94
CA VAL A 85 16.95 -6.40 9.23
C VAL A 85 16.99 -7.29 10.47
N ASP A 86 17.97 -8.18 10.53
CA ASP A 86 18.18 -9.06 11.68
C ASP A 86 18.37 -8.27 12.97
N LEU A 87 19.27 -7.28 12.94
CA LEU A 87 19.57 -6.46 14.11
C LEU A 87 18.33 -5.69 14.58
N CYS A 88 17.59 -5.05 13.66
CA CYS A 88 16.37 -4.33 13.99
C CYS A 88 15.33 -5.23 14.66
N TRP A 89 15.13 -6.44 14.14
CA TRP A 89 14.17 -7.37 14.74
C TRP A 89 14.58 -7.83 16.12
N ARG A 90 15.86 -8.17 16.34
CA ARG A 90 16.36 -8.55 17.66
C ARG A 90 16.26 -7.40 18.67
N LEU A 91 16.52 -6.17 18.26
CA LEU A 91 16.32 -4.99 19.12
C LEU A 91 14.86 -4.85 19.54
N LEU A 92 13.93 -4.95 18.58
CA LEU A 92 12.49 -4.91 18.85
C LEU A 92 12.03 -6.07 19.75
N ASP A 93 12.57 -7.28 19.56
CA ASP A 93 12.22 -8.46 20.37
C ASP A 93 12.71 -8.32 21.82
N GLN A 94 13.77 -7.53 22.07
CA GLN A 94 14.23 -7.15 23.42
C GLN A 94 13.52 -5.90 23.98
N GLY A 95 12.50 -5.38 23.28
CA GLY A 95 11.70 -4.25 23.76
C GLY A 95 12.30 -2.87 23.50
N TRP A 96 13.40 -2.78 22.75
CA TRP A 96 13.96 -1.48 22.33
C TRP A 96 13.09 -0.82 21.25
N GLU A 97 13.03 0.51 21.26
CA GLU A 97 12.39 1.29 20.21
C GLU A 97 13.40 1.63 19.09
N LEU A 98 12.94 1.57 17.83
CA LEU A 98 13.69 2.09 16.68
C LEU A 98 13.06 3.42 16.26
N VAL A 99 13.83 4.50 16.31
CA VAL A 99 13.35 5.85 16.03
C VAL A 99 13.74 6.29 14.62
N PHE A 100 12.78 6.84 13.90
CA PHE A 100 12.99 7.47 12.61
C PHE A 100 13.18 8.98 12.78
N ALA A 101 14.36 9.47 12.39
CA ALA A 101 14.71 10.88 12.40
C ALA A 101 14.58 11.47 10.98
N PRO A 102 13.45 12.12 10.62
CA PRO A 102 13.19 12.55 9.25
C PRO A 102 14.17 13.60 8.72
N THR A 103 14.75 14.41 9.62
CA THR A 103 15.72 15.47 9.30
C THR A 103 17.16 14.94 9.16
N ALA A 104 17.45 13.74 9.67
CA ALA A 104 18.77 13.13 9.64
C ALA A 104 18.98 12.31 8.36
N PHE A 105 18.84 12.93 7.19
CA PHE A 105 19.00 12.24 5.92
C PHE A 105 20.47 12.09 5.51
N VAL A 106 20.75 11.07 4.69
CA VAL A 106 22.04 10.88 4.02
C VAL A 106 21.85 10.79 2.51
N TRP A 107 22.86 11.21 1.75
CA TRP A 107 22.95 10.92 0.33
C TRP A 107 23.52 9.53 0.11
N HIS A 108 22.70 8.61 -0.40
CA HIS A 108 23.08 7.22 -0.63
C HIS A 108 23.09 6.91 -2.12
N ARG A 109 24.30 6.83 -2.70
CA ARG A 109 24.48 6.49 -4.11
C ARG A 109 24.18 5.02 -4.35
N ARG A 110 23.19 4.75 -5.21
CA ARG A 110 22.80 3.38 -5.57
C ARG A 110 23.72 2.78 -6.62
N ARG A 111 23.46 1.53 -6.99
CA ARG A 111 24.21 0.85 -8.06
C ARG A 111 24.10 1.62 -9.36
N THR A 112 25.21 1.70 -10.09
CA THR A 112 25.33 2.53 -11.30
C THR A 112 24.87 1.83 -12.56
N SER A 113 24.54 0.54 -12.50
CA SER A 113 24.04 -0.24 -13.63
C SER A 113 22.93 -1.20 -13.25
N ILE A 114 22.06 -1.48 -14.22
CA ILE A 114 20.91 -2.39 -14.05
C ILE A 114 21.40 -3.81 -13.68
N LEU A 115 22.48 -4.28 -14.30
CA LEU A 115 23.05 -5.60 -13.98
C LEU A 115 23.54 -5.68 -12.53
N ARG A 116 24.22 -4.63 -12.03
CA ARG A 116 24.67 -4.57 -10.63
C ARG A 116 23.49 -4.49 -9.67
N TYR A 117 22.44 -3.78 -10.04
CA TYR A 117 21.18 -3.77 -9.30
C TYR A 117 20.57 -5.17 -9.23
N LEU A 118 20.38 -5.87 -10.35
CA LEU A 118 19.81 -7.23 -10.34
C LEU A 118 20.66 -8.22 -9.52
N ARG A 119 21.99 -8.11 -9.58
CA ARG A 119 22.90 -8.88 -8.71
C ARG A 119 22.67 -8.58 -7.23
N GLN A 120 22.47 -7.31 -6.87
CA GLN A 120 22.11 -6.91 -5.51
C GLN A 120 20.77 -7.52 -5.07
N GLN A 121 19.77 -7.56 -5.96
CA GLN A 121 18.49 -8.20 -5.65
C GLN A 121 18.63 -9.70 -5.40
N GLY A 122 19.55 -10.38 -6.10
CA GLY A 122 19.97 -11.74 -5.78
C GLY A 122 20.62 -11.85 -4.39
N GLY A 123 21.54 -10.94 -4.06
CA GLY A 123 22.13 -10.85 -2.72
C GLY A 123 21.09 -10.70 -1.61
N TYR A 124 20.06 -9.88 -1.83
CA TYR A 124 18.92 -9.77 -0.91
C TYR A 124 18.11 -11.07 -0.83
N GLY A 125 17.93 -11.80 -1.91
CA GLY A 125 17.28 -13.12 -1.88
C GLY A 125 18.04 -14.11 -1.01
N ARG A 126 19.37 -14.18 -1.14
CA ARG A 126 20.23 -15.00 -0.25
C ARG A 126 20.09 -14.59 1.22
N ALA A 127 20.10 -13.28 1.50
CA ALA A 127 19.90 -12.77 2.86
C ALA A 127 18.53 -13.14 3.43
N GLU A 128 17.48 -13.07 2.62
CA GLU A 128 16.13 -13.50 3.03
C GLU A 128 16.05 -14.98 3.38
N ALA A 129 16.86 -15.85 2.78
CA ALA A 129 16.89 -17.27 3.15
C ALA A 129 17.46 -17.45 4.57
N LEU A 130 18.54 -16.73 4.90
CA LEU A 130 19.13 -16.72 6.24
C LEU A 130 18.18 -16.09 7.28
N LEU A 131 17.47 -15.02 6.90
CA LEU A 131 16.45 -14.40 7.74
C LEU A 131 15.25 -15.33 7.95
N PHE A 132 14.85 -16.09 6.93
CA PHE A 132 13.76 -17.06 7.04
C PHE A 132 14.08 -18.16 8.04
N GLU A 133 15.31 -18.68 7.99
CA GLU A 133 15.80 -19.67 8.96
C GLU A 133 15.84 -19.10 10.38
N ALA A 134 16.36 -17.88 10.55
CA ALA A 134 16.53 -17.30 11.88
C ALA A 134 15.26 -16.71 12.49
N HIS A 135 14.32 -16.23 11.67
CA HIS A 135 13.14 -15.47 12.08
C HIS A 135 11.88 -15.96 11.34
N PRO A 136 11.53 -17.25 11.41
CA PRO A 136 10.45 -17.82 10.59
C PRO A 136 9.09 -17.15 10.84
N GLY A 137 8.82 -16.70 12.07
CA GLY A 137 7.59 -15.99 12.43
C GLY A 137 7.43 -14.61 11.79
N ARG A 138 8.50 -14.02 11.23
CA ARG A 138 8.47 -12.75 10.51
C ARG A 138 8.17 -12.93 9.01
N PHE A 139 7.91 -14.15 8.55
CA PHE A 139 7.58 -14.44 7.15
C PHE A 139 6.13 -14.92 7.00
N ARG A 140 5.46 -14.46 5.95
CA ARG A 140 4.13 -14.93 5.55
C ARG A 140 4.13 -15.21 4.05
N HIS A 141 3.63 -16.38 3.64
CA HIS A 141 3.65 -16.81 2.23
C HIS A 141 5.05 -16.77 1.57
N GLY A 142 6.10 -16.94 2.35
CA GLY A 142 7.49 -16.98 1.87
C GLY A 142 8.11 -15.63 1.54
N VAL A 143 7.50 -14.53 1.99
CA VAL A 143 8.08 -13.18 1.97
C VAL A 143 8.08 -12.59 3.38
N ILE A 144 8.93 -11.60 3.62
CA ILE A 144 8.96 -10.87 4.88
C ILE A 144 7.61 -10.17 5.08
N HIS A 145 7.03 -10.35 6.26
CA HIS A 145 5.78 -9.73 6.68
C HIS A 145 6.09 -8.57 7.62
N TRP A 146 6.19 -7.38 7.04
CA TRP A 146 6.32 -6.12 7.77
C TRP A 146 4.96 -5.72 8.38
N LYS A 147 4.98 -5.26 9.64
CA LYS A 147 3.85 -4.58 10.30
C LYS A 147 3.74 -3.12 9.85
N GLY A 148 4.90 -2.46 9.63
CA GLY A 148 4.96 -1.08 9.17
C GLY A 148 4.86 -0.92 7.66
N SER A 149 5.03 0.33 7.21
CA SER A 149 4.95 0.75 5.81
C SER A 149 6.20 1.50 5.37
N VAL A 150 6.57 1.38 4.10
CA VAL A 150 7.69 2.12 3.52
C VAL A 150 7.21 3.48 3.01
N TYR A 151 7.52 4.56 3.73
CA TYR A 151 7.19 5.92 3.31
C TYR A 151 8.21 6.39 2.27
N SER A 152 7.71 6.82 1.10
CA SER A 152 8.57 7.10 -0.05
C SER A 152 9.02 8.56 -0.17
N GLY A 153 8.57 9.44 0.73
CA GLY A 153 8.78 10.89 0.60
C GLY A 153 8.18 11.49 -0.68
N GLY A 154 7.33 10.74 -1.40
CA GLY A 154 6.48 11.22 -2.48
C GLY A 154 5.02 11.25 -2.01
N PRO A 155 4.10 11.87 -2.79
CA PRO A 155 2.68 11.80 -2.51
C PRO A 155 2.25 10.34 -2.36
N VAL A 156 1.33 10.07 -1.44
CA VAL A 156 0.66 8.76 -1.35
C VAL A 156 0.10 8.42 -2.73
N SER A 157 0.74 7.49 -3.42
CA SER A 157 0.39 7.10 -4.78
C SER A 157 -0.40 5.80 -4.74
N ALA A 158 -1.61 5.80 -5.28
CA ALA A 158 -2.37 4.57 -5.50
C ALA A 158 -1.73 3.75 -6.62
N ASP A 159 -1.67 2.43 -6.43
CA ASP A 159 -1.39 1.45 -7.48
C ASP A 159 -2.62 0.56 -7.73
N ALA A 160 -2.50 -0.37 -8.68
CA ALA A 160 -3.60 -1.28 -9.03
C ALA A 160 -4.05 -2.22 -7.88
N ARG A 161 -3.33 -2.25 -6.76
CA ARG A 161 -3.64 -3.03 -5.56
C ARG A 161 -4.09 -2.15 -4.40
N SER A 162 -4.06 -0.84 -4.57
CA SER A 162 -4.49 0.10 -3.55
C SER A 162 -6.01 0.08 -3.48
N VAL A 163 -6.53 0.02 -2.25
CA VAL A 163 -7.96 0.00 -1.97
C VAL A 163 -8.32 1.34 -1.34
N ILE A 164 -9.30 2.02 -1.89
CA ILE A 164 -9.86 3.20 -1.24
C ILE A 164 -10.91 2.70 -0.25
N TYR A 165 -10.71 3.05 1.02
CA TYR A 165 -11.71 2.90 2.06
C TYR A 165 -12.72 4.03 1.92
N PHE A 166 -13.98 3.66 1.71
CA PHE A 166 -15.10 4.59 1.66
C PHE A 166 -16.05 4.41 2.84
N GLY A 167 -15.82 3.41 3.71
CA GLY A 167 -16.71 3.05 4.80
C GLY A 167 -17.99 2.37 4.32
N SER A 168 -18.78 1.86 5.25
CA SER A 168 -20.05 1.21 4.94
C SER A 168 -20.97 2.17 4.16
N MET A 169 -21.50 1.73 3.02
CA MET A 169 -22.33 2.53 2.10
C MET A 169 -21.68 3.84 1.59
N GLY A 170 -20.34 3.92 1.62
CA GLY A 170 -19.63 5.13 1.23
C GLY A 170 -19.80 6.30 2.20
N GLN A 171 -20.04 6.02 3.49
CA GLN A 171 -20.31 7.03 4.53
C GLN A 171 -19.10 7.38 5.42
N ALA A 172 -17.88 6.94 5.08
CA ALA A 172 -16.70 7.38 5.82
C ALA A 172 -16.55 8.91 5.75
N GLY A 173 -16.30 9.55 6.89
CA GLY A 173 -16.07 11.00 6.96
C GLY A 173 -14.83 11.48 6.20
N TYR A 174 -13.94 10.57 5.83
CA TYR A 174 -12.81 10.79 4.95
C TYR A 174 -12.49 9.51 4.17
N GLN A 175 -12.00 9.68 2.94
CA GLN A 175 -11.55 8.55 2.12
C GLN A 175 -10.10 8.21 2.50
N GLY A 176 -9.87 6.97 2.91
CA GLY A 176 -8.53 6.46 3.21
C GLY A 176 -7.97 5.65 2.06
N LEU A 177 -6.68 5.75 1.77
CA LEU A 177 -6.03 4.84 0.83
C LEU A 177 -5.28 3.76 1.61
N ALA A 178 -5.68 2.51 1.47
CA ALA A 178 -4.90 1.35 1.92
C ALA A 178 -3.99 0.91 0.76
N SER A 179 -2.71 1.30 0.81
CA SER A 179 -1.69 0.87 -0.16
C SER A 179 -0.79 -0.23 0.42
N HIS A 180 -0.54 -1.27 -0.35
CA HIS A 180 0.47 -2.28 -0.01
C HIS A 180 1.88 -1.81 -0.40
N THR A 181 2.62 -1.27 0.57
CA THR A 181 4.05 -1.55 0.90
C THR A 181 5.10 -1.72 -0.22
N ILE A 182 5.02 -1.02 -1.36
CA ILE A 182 6.20 -0.86 -2.24
C ILE A 182 6.37 0.62 -2.65
N PRO A 183 7.47 1.28 -2.25
CA PRO A 183 7.73 2.66 -2.61
C PRO A 183 7.98 2.78 -4.13
N ARG A 184 7.18 3.59 -4.82
CA ARG A 184 7.46 3.97 -6.22
C ARG A 184 8.08 5.35 -6.25
N ARG A 185 9.34 5.42 -6.67
CA ARG A 185 10.04 6.68 -6.88
C ARG A 185 9.91 7.06 -8.35
N PRO A 186 9.47 8.29 -8.69
CA PRO A 186 9.38 8.70 -10.08
C PRO A 186 10.78 8.75 -10.70
N LEU A 187 10.84 8.51 -12.02
CA LEU A 187 12.07 8.74 -12.78
C LEU A 187 12.50 10.20 -12.65
N HIS A 188 13.81 10.40 -12.54
CA HIS A 188 14.38 11.75 -12.52
C HIS A 188 14.01 12.48 -13.82
N ARG A 189 13.48 13.70 -13.73
CA ARG A 189 12.90 14.46 -14.87
C ARG A 189 13.78 14.52 -16.11
N ARG A 190 15.11 14.66 -15.95
CA ARG A 190 16.08 14.70 -17.07
C ARG A 190 16.19 13.39 -17.88
N PHE A 191 15.75 12.28 -17.31
CA PHE A 191 15.87 10.93 -17.87
C PHE A 191 14.51 10.27 -18.06
N ASP A 192 13.42 11.01 -17.89
CA ASP A 192 12.06 10.49 -18.04
C ASP A 192 11.66 10.43 -19.53
N SER A 193 11.83 9.25 -20.12
CA SER A 193 11.46 8.96 -21.51
C SER A 193 10.66 7.65 -21.60
N PRO A 194 9.90 7.42 -22.69
CA PRO A 194 9.19 6.15 -22.89
C PRO A 194 10.11 4.93 -22.79
N ALA A 195 11.32 5.01 -23.33
CA ALA A 195 12.33 3.95 -23.23
C ALA A 195 12.79 3.71 -21.77
N ALA A 196 13.03 4.78 -21.01
CA ALA A 196 13.41 4.70 -19.60
C ALA A 196 12.29 4.06 -18.75
N ARG A 197 11.03 4.43 -18.98
CA ARG A 197 9.86 3.86 -18.32
C ARG A 197 9.71 2.36 -18.63
N SER A 198 9.93 1.95 -19.88
CA SER A 198 9.90 0.54 -20.26
C SER A 198 11.01 -0.28 -19.60
N LEU A 199 12.23 0.27 -19.53
CA LEU A 199 13.33 -0.37 -18.81
C LEU A 199 13.09 -0.46 -17.30
N LEU A 200 12.50 0.57 -16.69
CA LEU A 200 12.08 0.55 -15.29
C LEU A 200 11.05 -0.56 -15.04
N ARG A 201 10.01 -0.66 -15.88
CA ARG A 201 9.01 -1.73 -15.80
C ARG A 201 9.64 -3.12 -15.92
N LEU A 202 10.62 -3.28 -16.81
CA LEU A 202 11.37 -4.53 -16.94
C LEU A 202 12.17 -4.82 -15.66
N CYS A 203 12.80 -3.82 -15.05
CA CYS A 203 13.49 -3.98 -13.77
C CYS A 203 12.51 -4.40 -12.64
N ASP A 204 11.33 -3.80 -12.59
CA ASP A 204 10.28 -4.12 -11.61
C ASP A 204 9.70 -5.53 -11.82
N LEU A 205 9.70 -6.04 -13.05
CA LEU A 205 9.32 -7.42 -13.38
C LEU A 205 10.41 -8.43 -13.00
N LEU A 206 11.67 -8.13 -13.33
CA LEU A 206 12.80 -9.05 -13.13
C LEU A 206 13.24 -9.14 -11.66
N GLN A 207 13.23 -8.02 -10.94
CA GLN A 207 13.68 -7.95 -9.56
C GLN A 207 13.04 -9.00 -8.63
N PRO A 208 11.71 -9.16 -8.55
CA PRO A 208 11.10 -10.12 -7.65
C PRO A 208 11.42 -11.56 -8.06
N ILE A 209 11.57 -11.85 -9.36
CA ILE A 209 11.93 -13.17 -9.88
C ILE A 209 13.35 -13.52 -9.43
N VAL A 210 14.32 -12.63 -9.69
CA VAL A 210 15.73 -12.83 -9.31
C VAL A 210 15.87 -13.03 -7.80
N ARG A 211 15.18 -12.20 -7.02
CA ARG A 211 15.20 -12.27 -5.54
C ARG A 211 14.59 -13.57 -5.04
N ALA A 212 13.41 -13.95 -5.54
CA ALA A 212 12.73 -15.18 -5.12
C ALA A 212 13.50 -16.44 -5.50
N PHE A 213 14.06 -16.51 -6.71
CA PHE A 213 14.86 -17.65 -7.16
C PHE A 213 16.15 -17.77 -6.34
N SER A 214 16.83 -16.65 -6.06
CA SER A 214 18.02 -16.67 -5.20
C SER A 214 17.70 -17.13 -3.79
N ARG A 215 16.60 -16.64 -3.20
CA ARG A 215 16.14 -17.08 -1.87
C ARG A 215 15.91 -18.59 -1.82
N TRP A 216 15.18 -19.13 -2.80
CA TRP A 216 14.92 -20.57 -2.87
C TRP A 216 16.20 -21.39 -3.02
N ARG A 217 17.11 -20.98 -3.92
CA ARG A 217 18.42 -21.64 -4.12
C ARG A 217 19.25 -21.72 -2.84
N HIS A 218 19.07 -20.77 -1.91
CA HIS A 218 19.80 -20.69 -0.65
C HIS A 218 19.03 -21.26 0.55
N GLY A 219 18.04 -22.14 0.33
CA GLY A 219 17.32 -22.85 1.39
C GLY A 219 16.06 -22.14 1.89
N GLY A 220 15.70 -20.99 1.32
CA GLY A 220 14.46 -20.31 1.61
C GLY A 220 13.24 -20.91 0.89
N PRO A 221 12.05 -20.35 1.13
CA PRO A 221 10.80 -20.85 0.56
C PRO A 221 10.78 -20.73 -0.97
N ALA A 222 10.16 -21.73 -1.62
CA ALA A 222 10.05 -21.79 -3.07
C ALA A 222 9.36 -20.54 -3.67
N PRO A 223 9.73 -20.10 -4.89
CA PRO A 223 9.13 -18.95 -5.52
C PRO A 223 7.63 -19.22 -5.74
N ARG A 224 6.78 -18.41 -5.11
CA ARG A 224 5.35 -18.44 -5.37
C ARG A 224 5.02 -17.26 -6.26
N PHE A 225 4.89 -17.51 -7.56
CA PHE A 225 4.28 -16.55 -8.48
C PHE A 225 2.77 -16.63 -8.28
N HIS A 226 2.27 -15.95 -7.25
CA HIS A 226 0.84 -15.71 -7.19
C HIS A 226 0.47 -14.98 -8.47
N LYS A 227 -0.58 -15.44 -9.18
CA LYS A 227 -1.33 -14.50 -10.02
C LYS A 227 -1.58 -13.31 -9.11
N ALA A 228 -1.18 -12.11 -9.54
CA ALA A 228 -1.68 -10.90 -8.89
C ALA A 228 -3.17 -11.16 -8.64
N PRO A 229 -3.73 -10.83 -7.46
CA PRO A 229 -5.18 -10.85 -7.37
C PRO A 229 -5.65 -10.15 -8.63
N THR A 230 -6.30 -10.91 -9.53
CA THR A 230 -7.20 -10.34 -10.52
C THR A 230 -7.88 -9.27 -9.73
N GLY A 231 -7.67 -7.99 -10.08
CA GLY A 231 -7.83 -6.88 -9.15
C GLY A 231 -9.24 -6.85 -8.56
N LEU A 232 -9.80 -5.67 -8.37
CA LEU A 232 -11.23 -5.62 -8.60
C LEU A 232 -11.43 -5.83 -10.11
N SER A 233 -11.29 -7.09 -10.58
CA SER A 233 -12.17 -7.65 -11.58
C SER A 233 -13.50 -7.08 -11.18
N SER A 234 -14.01 -6.18 -12.01
CA SER A 234 -15.40 -5.81 -11.93
C SER A 234 -16.12 -7.14 -11.74
N GLN A 235 -16.70 -7.35 -10.56
CA GLN A 235 -17.71 -8.40 -10.41
C GLN A 235 -18.95 -7.97 -11.22
N ALA A 236 -18.77 -7.51 -12.46
CA ALA A 236 -19.57 -7.98 -13.55
C ALA A 236 -19.30 -9.48 -13.65
N GLY A 237 -19.96 -10.25 -12.78
CA GLY A 237 -20.21 -11.64 -13.09
C GLY A 237 -20.70 -11.65 -14.53
N THR A 238 -20.00 -12.40 -15.38
CA THR A 238 -20.31 -12.59 -16.80
C THR A 238 -21.81 -12.86 -16.93
N GLY A 239 -22.59 -11.82 -17.28
CA GLY A 239 -24.05 -11.88 -17.35
C GLY A 239 -24.85 -10.79 -16.59
N ALA A 240 -24.26 -10.02 -15.67
CA ALA A 240 -24.98 -8.96 -14.94
C ALA A 240 -24.97 -7.62 -15.72
N SER A 241 -26.14 -7.01 -15.90
CA SER A 241 -26.32 -5.69 -16.52
C SER A 241 -26.42 -4.60 -15.45
N CYS A 242 -26.11 -3.36 -15.84
CA CYS A 242 -26.35 -2.19 -14.99
C CYS A 242 -27.39 -1.28 -15.64
N SER A 243 -28.33 -0.78 -14.86
CA SER A 243 -29.27 0.28 -15.25
C SER A 243 -29.06 1.49 -14.34
N GLU A 244 -29.12 2.69 -14.91
CA GLU A 244 -29.10 3.93 -14.15
C GLU A 244 -30.50 4.53 -14.07
N ILE A 245 -30.82 5.08 -12.91
CA ILE A 245 -32.07 5.76 -12.61
C ILE A 245 -31.71 7.03 -11.86
N ALA A 246 -32.44 8.11 -12.10
CA ALA A 246 -32.28 9.36 -11.38
C ALA A 246 -33.58 9.68 -10.65
N PHE A 247 -33.44 10.19 -9.43
CA PHE A 247 -34.57 10.65 -8.64
C PHE A 247 -34.32 12.08 -8.17
N LEU A 248 -35.29 12.96 -8.39
CA LEU A 248 -35.31 14.34 -7.94
C LEU A 248 -35.85 14.41 -6.52
N GLY A 249 -35.11 15.07 -5.63
CA GLY A 249 -35.46 15.32 -4.24
C GLY A 249 -35.23 16.78 -3.83
N SER A 250 -35.72 17.11 -2.63
CA SER A 250 -35.37 18.36 -1.95
C SER A 250 -33.94 18.27 -1.37
N PRO A 251 -33.34 19.38 -0.90
CA PRO A 251 -31.99 19.36 -0.32
C PRO A 251 -31.86 18.48 0.94
N GLU A 252 -32.98 18.14 1.57
CA GLU A 252 -33.04 17.33 2.79
C GLU A 252 -33.23 15.83 2.50
N ILE A 253 -33.65 15.49 1.28
CA ILE A 253 -34.00 14.12 0.86
C ILE A 253 -33.04 13.73 -0.28
N GLY A 254 -31.90 13.17 0.11
CA GLY A 254 -30.84 12.71 -0.80
C GLY A 254 -30.58 11.20 -0.70
N ARG A 255 -29.39 10.77 -1.10
CA ARG A 255 -29.00 9.35 -1.12
C ARG A 255 -29.08 8.71 0.25
N GLN A 256 -28.79 9.45 1.32
CA GLN A 256 -28.79 8.89 2.67
C GLN A 256 -30.17 8.37 3.06
N GLN A 257 -31.23 9.14 2.76
CA GLN A 257 -32.61 8.74 3.01
C GLN A 257 -32.99 7.53 2.14
N LEU A 258 -32.56 7.49 0.88
CA LEU A 258 -32.80 6.35 -0.01
C LEU A 258 -32.12 5.07 0.51
N LEU A 259 -30.87 5.15 0.95
CA LEU A 259 -30.13 4.02 1.51
C LEU A 259 -30.81 3.48 2.77
N LEU A 260 -31.28 4.36 3.66
CA LEU A 260 -32.03 3.97 4.86
C LEU A 260 -33.35 3.27 4.50
N ALA A 261 -34.13 3.82 3.56
CA ALA A 261 -35.38 3.21 3.10
C ALA A 261 -35.16 1.81 2.48
N LEU A 262 -34.09 1.63 1.71
CA LEU A 262 -33.74 0.32 1.14
C LEU A 262 -33.32 -0.67 2.22
N ARG A 263 -32.64 -0.23 3.29
CA ARG A 263 -32.28 -1.10 4.41
C ARG A 263 -33.50 -1.61 5.16
N GLU A 264 -34.53 -0.78 5.33
CA GLU A 264 -35.82 -1.20 5.91
C GLU A 264 -36.50 -2.27 5.06
N GLU A 265 -36.26 -2.30 3.75
CA GLU A 265 -36.73 -3.33 2.81
C GLU A 265 -35.81 -4.57 2.72
N GLY A 266 -34.90 -4.73 3.66
CA GLY A 266 -34.02 -5.90 3.74
C GLY A 266 -32.81 -5.86 2.81
N TRP A 267 -32.41 -4.68 2.33
CA TRP A 267 -31.09 -4.52 1.73
C TRP A 267 -30.00 -4.45 2.81
N SER A 268 -28.87 -5.09 2.53
CA SER A 268 -27.74 -5.15 3.46
C SER A 268 -26.56 -4.32 2.93
N PRO A 269 -25.79 -3.63 3.79
CA PRO A 269 -24.55 -2.98 3.38
C PRO A 269 -23.57 -3.96 2.72
N CYS A 270 -22.90 -3.48 1.68
CA CYS A 270 -21.70 -4.14 1.17
C CYS A 270 -20.51 -3.88 2.11
N GLY A 271 -19.37 -4.54 1.89
CA GLY A 271 -18.17 -4.30 2.69
C GLY A 271 -17.63 -2.87 2.56
N ASP A 272 -16.88 -2.40 3.56
CA ASP A 272 -16.38 -1.02 3.66
C ASP A 272 -15.40 -0.58 2.57
N THR A 273 -14.98 -1.53 1.74
CA THR A 273 -14.07 -1.36 0.60
C THR A 273 -14.70 -1.79 -0.73
N GLU A 274 -15.97 -2.21 -0.72
CA GLU A 274 -16.69 -2.55 -1.94
C GLU A 274 -17.19 -1.29 -2.65
N THR A 275 -17.29 -1.34 -3.98
CA THR A 275 -17.74 -0.20 -4.80
C THR A 275 -19.26 0.00 -4.82
N TRP A 276 -20.02 -0.82 -4.09
CA TRP A 276 -21.49 -0.81 -4.06
C TRP A 276 -21.95 -0.43 -2.66
N ASP A 277 -23.06 0.28 -2.53
CA ASP A 277 -23.54 0.72 -1.22
C ASP A 277 -24.28 -0.42 -0.49
N LEU A 278 -25.29 -0.98 -1.17
CA LEU A 278 -26.16 -2.02 -0.63
C LEU A 278 -26.29 -3.20 -1.61
N LYS A 279 -26.59 -4.37 -1.05
CA LYS A 279 -26.92 -5.60 -1.78
C LYS A 279 -28.22 -6.23 -1.24
N SER A 280 -29.02 -6.73 -2.16
CA SER A 280 -30.17 -7.59 -1.92
C SER A 280 -30.22 -8.60 -3.06
N THR A 281 -29.58 -9.76 -2.88
CA THR A 281 -29.31 -10.74 -3.94
C THR A 281 -30.56 -10.98 -4.82
N PRO A 282 -30.48 -10.86 -6.16
CA PRO A 282 -29.27 -10.71 -6.98
C PRO A 282 -28.87 -9.25 -7.29
N PHE A 283 -29.46 -8.27 -6.60
CA PHE A 283 -29.28 -6.85 -6.86
C PHE A 283 -28.15 -6.23 -6.02
N ARG A 284 -27.45 -5.25 -6.61
CA ARG A 284 -26.58 -4.32 -5.90
C ARG A 284 -26.88 -2.89 -6.36
N VAL A 285 -26.79 -1.92 -5.47
CA VAL A 285 -27.05 -0.52 -5.79
C VAL A 285 -25.90 0.36 -5.33
N LEU A 286 -25.54 1.32 -6.18
CA LEU A 286 -24.59 2.39 -5.91
C LEU A 286 -25.32 3.70 -6.12
N THR A 287 -25.24 4.60 -5.16
CA THR A 287 -25.95 5.87 -5.15
C THR A 287 -24.99 7.05 -5.05
N ALA A 288 -25.35 8.17 -5.69
CA ALA A 288 -24.63 9.44 -5.58
C ALA A 288 -25.62 10.60 -5.59
N ASP A 289 -25.32 11.66 -4.85
CA ASP A 289 -26.08 12.92 -4.88
C ASP A 289 -25.41 13.89 -5.84
N GLU A 290 -26.20 14.44 -6.76
CA GLU A 290 -25.84 15.57 -7.60
C GLU A 290 -26.63 16.80 -7.16
N GLN A 291 -25.95 17.85 -6.70
CA GLN A 291 -26.63 19.11 -6.39
C GLN A 291 -27.01 19.83 -7.69
N HIS A 292 -28.32 19.97 -7.95
CA HIS A 292 -28.86 20.64 -9.13
C HIS A 292 -29.45 21.98 -8.73
N GLY A 293 -28.59 22.99 -8.61
CA GLY A 293 -28.98 24.31 -8.11
C GLY A 293 -29.10 24.37 -6.59
N ARG A 294 -29.80 25.37 -6.06
CA ARG A 294 -29.92 25.59 -4.60
C ARG A 294 -30.96 24.69 -3.94
N ASP A 295 -32.04 24.40 -4.67
CA ASP A 295 -33.27 23.85 -4.07
C ASP A 295 -33.52 22.39 -4.46
N HIS A 296 -32.61 21.75 -5.19
CA HIS A 296 -32.81 20.39 -5.69
C HIS A 296 -31.55 19.54 -5.59
N ILE A 297 -31.75 18.28 -5.24
CA ILE A 297 -30.75 17.21 -5.34
C ILE A 297 -31.28 16.16 -6.30
N VAL A 298 -30.41 15.64 -7.15
CA VAL A 298 -30.68 14.47 -7.97
C VAL A 298 -29.90 13.30 -7.41
N VAL A 299 -30.62 12.31 -6.89
CA VAL A 299 -30.05 11.03 -6.46
C VAL A 299 -29.90 10.13 -7.68
N ARG A 300 -28.67 9.90 -8.11
CA ARG A 300 -28.33 8.90 -9.12
C ARG A 300 -28.23 7.54 -8.46
N ALA A 301 -29.00 6.57 -8.94
CA ALA A 301 -28.90 5.18 -8.52
C ALA A 301 -28.48 4.32 -9.71
N ARG A 302 -27.30 3.72 -9.62
CA ARG A 302 -26.86 2.64 -10.52
C ARG A 302 -27.24 1.31 -9.87
N LEU A 303 -28.03 0.51 -10.58
CA LEU A 303 -28.51 -0.80 -10.16
C LEU A 303 -27.86 -1.89 -10.99
N GLN A 304 -27.13 -2.80 -10.35
CA GLN A 304 -26.71 -4.07 -10.94
C GLN A 304 -27.82 -5.11 -10.82
N HIS A 305 -28.16 -5.77 -11.93
CA HIS A 305 -29.21 -6.79 -11.97
C HIS A 305 -28.95 -7.84 -13.07
N PRO A 306 -29.50 -9.06 -12.94
CA PRO A 306 -29.64 -9.97 -14.08
C PRO A 306 -30.54 -9.37 -15.17
N PRO A 307 -30.30 -9.62 -16.47
CA PRO A 307 -31.08 -9.01 -17.57
C PRO A 307 -32.58 -9.24 -17.43
N ALA A 308 -33.00 -10.46 -17.06
CA ALA A 308 -34.40 -10.83 -16.89
C ALA A 308 -35.10 -10.15 -15.69
N LEU A 309 -34.35 -9.60 -14.74
CA LEU A 309 -34.88 -9.01 -13.51
C LEU A 309 -34.76 -7.47 -13.47
N ARG A 310 -34.48 -6.84 -14.62
CA ARG A 310 -34.36 -5.38 -14.72
C ARG A 310 -35.58 -4.66 -14.14
N GLY A 311 -36.77 -5.00 -14.63
CA GLY A 311 -38.02 -4.35 -14.21
C GLY A 311 -38.24 -4.46 -12.71
N ARG A 312 -38.11 -5.68 -12.16
CA ARG A 312 -38.27 -5.93 -10.72
C ARG A 312 -37.30 -5.12 -9.87
N GLY A 313 -36.03 -5.03 -10.27
CA GLY A 313 -35.03 -4.27 -9.52
C GLY A 313 -35.29 -2.76 -9.58
N ILE A 314 -35.69 -2.24 -10.75
CA ILE A 314 -36.06 -0.83 -10.93
C ILE A 314 -37.28 -0.48 -10.07
N THR A 315 -38.33 -1.30 -10.11
CA THR A 315 -39.55 -1.08 -9.32
C THR A 315 -39.26 -1.01 -7.82
N ARG A 316 -38.40 -1.89 -7.29
CA ARG A 316 -38.01 -1.83 -5.87
C ARG A 316 -37.32 -0.51 -5.50
N LEU A 317 -36.43 0.00 -6.37
CA LEU A 317 -35.79 1.29 -6.14
C LEU A 317 -36.81 2.45 -6.21
N GLU A 318 -37.73 2.40 -7.17
CA GLU A 318 -38.78 3.41 -7.34
C GLU A 318 -39.76 3.43 -6.16
N GLU A 319 -40.16 2.27 -5.64
CA GLU A 319 -41.03 2.14 -4.46
C GLU A 319 -40.37 2.73 -3.22
N ALA A 320 -39.09 2.39 -2.98
CA ALA A 320 -38.32 2.95 -1.88
C ALA A 320 -38.15 4.47 -2.00
N ALA A 321 -37.81 4.96 -3.21
CA ALA A 321 -37.63 6.37 -3.50
C ALA A 321 -38.93 7.17 -3.34
N THR A 322 -40.03 6.68 -3.90
CA THR A 322 -41.34 7.37 -3.85
C THR A 322 -41.84 7.48 -2.42
N ARG A 323 -41.62 6.46 -1.57
CA ARG A 323 -42.01 6.47 -0.16
C ARG A 323 -41.39 7.62 0.63
N ILE A 324 -40.15 7.96 0.32
CA ILE A 324 -39.42 9.05 0.98
C ILE A 324 -39.56 10.40 0.26
N GLY A 325 -40.40 10.50 -0.76
CA GLY A 325 -40.68 11.75 -1.47
C GLY A 325 -39.73 12.06 -2.64
N LEU A 326 -38.87 11.12 -3.05
CA LEU A 326 -38.07 11.23 -4.26
C LEU A 326 -38.91 10.92 -5.52
N ARG A 327 -38.76 11.72 -6.57
CA ARG A 327 -39.51 11.57 -7.83
C ARG A 327 -38.61 11.13 -8.95
N LYS A 328 -38.95 10.05 -9.64
CA LYS A 328 -38.19 9.59 -10.80
C LYS A 328 -38.14 10.66 -11.90
N GLN A 329 -36.95 10.88 -12.45
CA GLN A 329 -36.70 11.73 -13.61
C GLN A 329 -36.74 10.92 -14.91
#